data_AF-A0A9W4TWM8-F1
#
_entry.id   AF-A0A9W4TWM8-F1
#
_cell.length_a   1.000
_cell.length_b   1.000
_cell.length_c   1.000
_cell.angle_alpha   90.00
_cell.angle_beta   90.00
_cell.angle_gamma   90.00
#
_symmetry.space_group_name_H-M   'P 1'
#
loop_
_entity.id
_entity.type
_entity.pdbx_description
1 polymer ?
#
loop_
_entity_poly.entity_id
_entity_poly.type
_entity_poly.pdbx_seq_one_letter_code
_entity_poly.pdbx_strand_id
1 'polypeptide(L)'
;MFKRRLSTRQVFTRSKPKETKKVVNQYLPTTALPQIPDHIKSKSLKEIYESIGAKDVYDRLNEPKGVNFNIPKQFIKQDQVPESKKINHQALDEKLKNFIQQEKTDDSLISTSHEIISSLESNLNEMYPMLSHPLKRSISGISKINPELDNIDDEYLWELYPNNKMYGIPPYQSDVLGFKKWENDLIDKNHKQEMEDELNKREYKQFVAQLKGNSLFGTQHRRKLNRDLLKKFKKLQKEGKIPK
;
A
#
# COMPACT_ATOMS: atom_id res chain seq x y z
N MET A 1 -20.64 81.56 4.95
CA MET A 1 -20.63 80.88 6.27
C MET A 1 -19.75 79.64 6.20
N PHE A 2 -19.13 79.30 7.34
CA PHE A 2 -18.28 78.13 7.65
C PHE A 2 -16.80 78.18 7.23
N LYS A 3 -16.01 78.69 8.19
CA LYS A 3 -14.55 78.72 8.28
C LYS A 3 -14.02 77.30 8.52
N ARG A 4 -13.05 76.85 7.69
CA ARG A 4 -12.27 75.62 7.93
C ARG A 4 -11.32 75.85 9.10
N ARG A 5 -11.46 75.07 10.18
CA ARG A 5 -10.49 75.01 11.28
C ARG A 5 -9.31 74.14 10.86
N LEU A 6 -8.12 74.72 10.88
CA LEU A 6 -6.85 74.01 10.74
C LEU A 6 -6.58 73.25 12.04
N SER A 7 -6.47 71.93 11.97
CA SER A 7 -6.00 71.08 13.07
C SER A 7 -4.49 70.95 12.96
N THR A 8 -3.80 71.51 13.95
CA THR A 8 -2.35 71.50 14.14
C THR A 8 -1.88 70.07 14.44
N ARG A 9 -1.13 69.46 13.52
CA ARG A 9 -0.40 68.20 13.78
C ARG A 9 0.77 68.49 14.73
N GLN A 10 0.69 67.99 15.96
CA GLN A 10 1.85 67.87 16.84
C GLN A 10 2.79 66.78 16.29
N VAL A 11 4.03 67.16 15.99
CA VAL A 11 5.08 66.24 15.57
C VAL A 11 5.72 65.63 16.83
N PHE A 12 5.40 64.37 17.11
CA PHE A 12 6.15 63.56 18.07
C PHE A 12 7.43 63.07 17.40
N THR A 13 8.58 63.59 17.82
CA THR A 13 9.89 63.03 17.46
C THR A 13 10.12 61.75 18.27
N ARG A 14 10.09 60.60 17.58
CA ARG A 14 10.46 59.31 18.17
C ARG A 14 11.97 59.29 18.43
N SER A 15 12.36 59.16 19.69
CA SER A 15 13.72 58.81 20.10
C SER A 15 14.09 57.43 19.56
N LYS A 16 15.35 57.28 19.09
CA LYS A 16 15.87 56.03 18.55
C LYS A 16 15.86 54.93 19.63
N PRO A 17 15.45 53.70 19.32
CA PRO A 17 15.57 52.59 20.25
C PRO A 17 17.05 52.26 20.49
N LYS A 18 17.42 52.02 21.75
CA LYS A 18 18.75 51.54 22.16
C LYS A 18 18.98 50.17 21.51
N GLU A 19 20.05 50.05 20.74
CA GLU A 19 20.48 48.81 20.11
C GLU A 19 20.77 47.75 21.17
N THR A 20 19.96 46.70 21.18
CA THR A 20 20.29 45.45 21.87
C THR A 20 21.47 44.83 21.12
N LYS A 21 22.59 44.64 21.84
CA LYS A 21 23.78 43.97 21.29
C LYS A 21 23.36 42.60 20.75
N LYS A 22 23.35 42.47 19.42
CA LYS A 22 23.18 41.18 18.74
C LYS A 22 24.32 40.27 19.21
N VAL A 23 23.98 39.20 19.93
CA VAL A 23 24.90 38.08 20.11
C VAL A 23 25.05 37.47 18.72
N VAL A 24 26.15 37.80 18.06
CA VAL A 24 26.54 37.16 16.81
C VAL A 24 26.96 35.76 17.21
N ASN A 25 26.09 34.78 16.96
CA ASN A 25 26.47 33.38 16.99
C ASN A 25 27.61 33.22 15.97
N GLN A 26 28.84 33.18 16.46
CA GLN A 26 30.01 32.92 15.63
C GLN A 26 29.88 31.49 15.14
N TYR A 27 29.52 31.35 13.87
CA TYR A 27 29.56 30.05 13.20
C TYR A 27 31.00 29.56 13.21
N LEU A 28 31.21 28.38 13.78
CA LEU A 28 32.47 27.66 13.64
C LEU A 28 32.65 27.33 12.15
N PRO A 29 33.74 27.79 11.51
CA PRO A 29 34.00 27.44 10.12
C PRO A 29 34.25 25.94 10.02
N THR A 30 33.89 25.34 8.89
CA THR A 30 34.05 23.89 8.64
C THR A 30 35.52 23.43 8.73
N THR A 31 36.47 24.35 8.60
CA THR A 31 37.91 24.13 8.79
C THR A 31 38.31 23.93 10.24
N ALA A 32 37.49 24.35 11.21
CA ALA A 32 37.72 24.14 12.65
C ALA A 32 37.20 22.78 13.13
N LEU A 33 36.49 22.02 12.27
CA LEU A 33 36.05 20.66 12.59
C LEU A 33 37.21 19.68 12.40
N PRO A 34 37.30 18.63 13.23
CA PRO A 34 38.29 17.58 13.07
C PRO A 34 38.15 16.96 11.68
N GLN A 35 39.27 16.88 10.95
CA GLN A 35 39.27 16.25 9.64
C GLN A 35 39.08 14.75 9.77
N ILE A 36 38.37 14.17 8.81
CA ILE A 36 38.15 12.72 8.74
C ILE A 36 39.52 12.04 8.61
N PRO A 37 39.83 11.03 9.46
CA PRO A 37 41.07 10.28 9.37
C PRO A 37 41.29 9.64 8.00
N ASP A 38 42.54 9.62 7.54
CA ASP A 38 42.88 9.16 6.19
C ASP A 38 42.56 7.67 5.95
N HIS A 39 42.55 6.87 7.01
CA HIS A 39 42.16 5.46 6.97
C HIS A 39 40.66 5.23 6.74
N ILE A 40 39.82 6.27 6.88
CA ILE A 40 38.38 6.23 6.57
C ILE A 40 38.14 6.77 5.17
N LYS A 41 38.86 7.83 4.76
CA LYS A 41 38.73 8.42 3.41
C LYS A 41 39.06 7.45 2.28
N SER A 42 39.97 6.51 2.53
CA SER A 42 40.45 5.53 1.55
C SER A 42 39.61 4.25 1.48
N LYS A 43 38.80 3.97 2.51
CA LYS A 43 38.00 2.74 2.58
C LYS A 43 36.66 2.90 1.87
N SER A 44 36.21 1.82 1.23
CA SER A 44 34.84 1.76 0.73
C SER A 44 33.84 1.75 1.87
N LEU A 45 32.62 2.23 1.63
CA LEU A 45 31.55 2.23 2.64
C LEU A 45 31.33 0.81 3.21
N LYS A 46 31.41 -0.21 2.35
CA LYS A 46 31.32 -1.63 2.72
C LYS A 46 32.37 -2.00 3.77
N GLU A 47 33.64 -1.67 3.53
CA GLU A 47 34.74 -1.97 4.44
C GLU A 47 34.63 -1.21 5.76
N ILE A 48 34.08 0.01 5.73
CA ILE A 48 33.82 0.79 6.95
C ILE A 48 32.80 0.05 7.81
N TYR A 49 31.65 -0.34 7.24
CA TYR A 49 30.60 -1.07 7.96
C TYR A 49 31.06 -2.48 8.41
N GLU A 50 31.87 -3.17 7.62
CA GLU A 50 32.49 -4.43 8.02
C GLU A 50 33.47 -4.24 9.20
N SER A 51 34.27 -3.16 9.21
CA SER A 51 35.24 -2.90 10.27
C SER A 51 34.63 -2.59 11.64
N ILE A 52 33.40 -2.07 11.67
CA ILE A 52 32.65 -1.80 12.90
C ILE A 52 31.69 -2.94 13.28
N GLY A 53 31.73 -4.08 12.57
CA GLY A 53 30.85 -5.21 12.81
C GLY A 53 29.38 -4.98 12.42
N ALA A 54 29.11 -3.96 11.60
CA ALA A 54 27.76 -3.55 11.19
C ALA A 54 27.50 -3.87 9.71
N LYS A 55 27.97 -5.02 9.24
CA LYS A 55 27.78 -5.49 7.86
C LYS A 55 26.29 -5.52 7.47
N ASP A 56 25.44 -5.96 8.39
CA ASP A 56 23.99 -6.02 8.23
C ASP A 56 23.36 -4.64 7.93
N VAL A 57 23.98 -3.54 8.37
CA VAL A 57 23.50 -2.18 8.10
C VAL A 57 23.82 -1.77 6.66
N TYR A 58 25.01 -2.14 6.16
CA TYR A 58 25.38 -1.89 4.77
C TYR A 58 24.49 -2.67 3.79
N ASP A 59 24.17 -3.92 4.12
CA ASP A 59 23.29 -4.75 3.31
C ASP A 59 21.87 -4.15 3.25
N ARG A 60 21.33 -3.67 4.37
CA ARG A 60 20.04 -2.92 4.42
C ARG A 60 20.05 -1.58 3.70
N LEU A 61 21.22 -0.94 3.56
CA LEU A 61 21.35 0.32 2.81
C LEU A 61 21.31 0.09 1.29
N ASN A 62 21.79 -1.06 0.85
CA ASN A 62 21.82 -1.46 -0.56
C ASN A 62 20.57 -2.22 -1.02
N GLU A 63 19.72 -2.65 -0.09
CA GLU A 63 18.39 -3.13 -0.45
C GLU A 63 17.62 -2.01 -1.17
N PRO A 64 16.95 -2.31 -2.29
CA PRO A 64 16.16 -1.32 -3.01
C PRO A 64 15.08 -0.78 -2.07
N LYS A 65 15.28 0.44 -1.57
CA LYS A 65 14.28 1.17 -0.80
C LYS A 65 13.22 1.70 -1.76
N GLY A 66 12.25 0.86 -2.05
CA GLY A 66 11.10 1.19 -2.88
C GLY A 66 9.84 0.57 -2.30
N VAL A 67 8.74 1.32 -2.34
CA VAL A 67 7.42 0.74 -2.15
C VAL A 67 7.17 -0.19 -3.35
N ASN A 68 6.91 -1.47 -3.08
CA ASN A 68 6.59 -2.41 -4.14
C ASN A 68 5.20 -2.07 -4.68
N PHE A 69 5.12 -1.53 -5.90
CA PHE A 69 3.87 -1.15 -6.56
C PHE A 69 3.17 -2.32 -7.26
N ASN A 70 3.68 -3.55 -7.11
CA ASN A 70 3.04 -4.72 -7.68
C ASN A 70 1.69 -4.98 -6.99
N ILE A 71 0.60 -4.74 -7.72
CA ILE A 71 -0.75 -5.10 -7.30
C ILE A 71 -0.83 -6.64 -7.24
N PRO A 72 -1.29 -7.23 -6.12
CA PRO A 72 -1.46 -8.67 -6.05
C PRO A 72 -2.38 -9.17 -7.16
N LYS A 73 -2.00 -10.24 -7.86
CA LYS A 73 -2.74 -10.77 -9.02
C LYS A 73 -4.20 -11.10 -8.74
N GLN A 74 -4.54 -11.39 -7.48
CA GLN A 74 -5.91 -11.68 -7.05
C GLN A 74 -6.86 -10.48 -7.15
N PHE A 75 -6.31 -9.26 -7.13
CA PHE A 75 -7.07 -8.00 -7.20
C PHE A 75 -7.00 -7.35 -8.58
N ILE A 76 -6.37 -8.02 -9.55
CA ILE A 76 -6.42 -7.60 -10.95
C ILE A 76 -7.61 -8.34 -11.54
N LYS A 77 -8.62 -7.58 -11.94
CA LYS A 77 -9.77 -8.11 -12.68
C LYS A 77 -9.22 -8.85 -13.88
N GLN A 78 -9.52 -10.14 -13.94
CA GLN A 78 -9.35 -10.86 -15.19
C GLN A 78 -10.26 -10.19 -16.20
N ASP A 79 -9.78 -9.97 -17.42
CA ASP A 79 -10.59 -9.52 -18.57
C ASP A 79 -11.62 -10.61 -18.89
N GLN A 80 -12.57 -10.83 -17.99
CA GLN A 80 -13.83 -11.43 -18.33
C GLN A 80 -14.63 -10.27 -18.89
N VAL A 81 -14.54 -10.10 -20.20
CA VAL A 81 -15.69 -9.58 -20.93
C VAL A 81 -16.79 -10.59 -20.61
N PRO A 82 -17.79 -10.31 -19.73
CA PRO A 82 -18.99 -11.09 -19.84
C PRO A 82 -19.42 -10.85 -21.29
N GLU A 83 -19.38 -11.88 -22.13
CA GLU A 83 -20.08 -11.82 -23.40
C GLU A 83 -21.47 -11.33 -23.05
N SER A 84 -21.76 -10.06 -23.32
CA SER A 84 -23.11 -9.57 -23.25
C SER A 84 -23.83 -10.51 -24.20
N LYS A 85 -24.67 -11.40 -23.65
CA LYS A 85 -25.54 -12.23 -24.46
C LYS A 85 -26.26 -11.21 -25.33
N LYS A 86 -25.87 -11.10 -26.60
CA LYS A 86 -26.48 -10.15 -27.53
C LYS A 86 -27.95 -10.56 -27.56
N ILE A 87 -28.76 -9.83 -26.83
CA ILE A 87 -30.19 -10.07 -26.79
C ILE A 87 -30.63 -9.82 -28.22
N ASN A 88 -31.15 -10.87 -28.87
CA ASN A 88 -31.57 -10.77 -30.24
C ASN A 88 -32.92 -10.05 -30.26
N HIS A 89 -32.88 -8.71 -30.23
CA HIS A 89 -34.07 -7.85 -30.15
C HIS A 89 -35.10 -8.17 -31.24
N GLN A 90 -34.64 -8.63 -32.42
CA GLN A 90 -35.51 -9.07 -33.50
C GLN A 90 -36.40 -10.27 -33.11
N ALA A 91 -35.84 -11.25 -32.37
CA ALA A 91 -36.59 -12.42 -31.90
C ALA A 91 -37.59 -12.07 -30.78
N LEU A 92 -37.27 -11.09 -29.94
CA LEU A 92 -38.20 -10.57 -28.94
C LEU A 92 -39.35 -9.80 -29.59
N ASP A 93 -39.08 -8.98 -30.60
CA ASP A 93 -40.09 -8.22 -31.34
C ASP A 93 -41.06 -9.15 -32.08
N GLU A 94 -40.57 -10.23 -32.69
CA GLU A 94 -41.43 -11.23 -33.34
C GLU A 94 -42.30 -11.98 -32.33
N LYS A 95 -41.76 -12.36 -31.17
CA LYS A 95 -42.53 -12.96 -30.08
C LYS A 95 -43.60 -12.01 -29.53
N LEU A 96 -43.27 -10.73 -29.34
CA LEU A 96 -44.22 -9.71 -28.89
C LEU A 96 -45.35 -9.49 -29.90
N LYS A 97 -45.04 -9.45 -31.19
CA LYS A 97 -46.07 -9.36 -32.25
C LYS A 97 -46.99 -10.57 -32.26
N ASN A 98 -46.44 -11.77 -32.13
CA ASN A 98 -47.21 -13.01 -32.05
C ASN A 98 -48.08 -13.04 -30.77
N PHE A 99 -47.57 -12.54 -29.66
CA PHE A 99 -48.30 -12.43 -28.39
C PHE A 99 -49.50 -11.47 -28.46
N ILE A 100 -49.37 -10.36 -29.20
CA ILE A 100 -50.46 -9.39 -29.39
C ILE A 100 -51.60 -9.99 -30.23
N GLN A 101 -51.30 -10.95 -31.10
CA GLN A 101 -52.25 -11.55 -32.04
C GLN A 101 -53.02 -12.76 -31.48
N GLN A 102 -52.60 -13.33 -30.34
CA GLN A 102 -53.21 -14.53 -29.75
C GLN A 102 -54.17 -14.20 -28.59
N GLU A 103 -55.16 -15.06 -28.34
CA GLU A 103 -56.01 -14.99 -27.14
C GLU A 103 -55.17 -15.20 -25.88
N LYS A 104 -55.37 -14.33 -24.89
CA LYS A 104 -54.45 -14.16 -23.78
C LYS A 104 -54.90 -14.96 -22.57
N THR A 105 -54.01 -15.80 -22.05
CA THR A 105 -54.12 -16.40 -20.72
C THR A 105 -53.21 -15.66 -19.74
N ASP A 106 -53.57 -15.58 -18.46
CA ASP A 106 -52.78 -14.88 -17.45
C ASP A 106 -51.34 -15.43 -17.34
N ASP A 107 -51.16 -16.75 -17.50
CA ASP A 107 -49.85 -17.38 -17.49
C ASP A 107 -48.94 -16.92 -18.65
N SER A 108 -49.53 -16.66 -19.82
CA SER A 108 -48.81 -16.15 -20.99
C SER A 108 -48.36 -14.69 -20.82
N LEU A 109 -49.15 -13.88 -20.11
CA LEU A 109 -48.79 -12.51 -19.71
C LEU A 109 -47.64 -12.51 -18.70
N ILE A 110 -47.67 -13.42 -17.73
CA ILE A 110 -46.61 -13.55 -16.73
C ILE A 110 -45.31 -13.98 -17.40
N SER A 111 -45.35 -15.00 -18.27
CA SER A 111 -44.16 -15.47 -18.99
C SER A 111 -43.52 -14.39 -19.87
N THR A 112 -44.33 -13.61 -20.60
CA THR A 112 -43.81 -12.53 -21.46
C THR A 112 -43.26 -11.38 -20.64
N SER A 113 -43.89 -11.02 -19.51
CA SER A 113 -43.36 -9.99 -18.63
C SER A 113 -42.00 -10.38 -18.03
N HIS A 114 -41.80 -11.64 -17.63
CA HIS A 114 -40.50 -12.14 -17.18
C HIS A 114 -39.43 -12.09 -18.29
N GLU A 115 -39.78 -12.39 -19.54
CA GLU A 115 -38.84 -12.34 -20.66
C GLU A 115 -38.44 -10.88 -20.99
N ILE A 116 -39.40 -9.94 -20.93
CA ILE A 116 -39.15 -8.49 -21.07
C ILE A 116 -38.24 -8.00 -19.94
N ILE A 117 -38.57 -8.34 -18.69
CA ILE A 117 -37.76 -7.96 -17.51
C ILE A 117 -36.35 -8.52 -17.65
N SER A 118 -36.18 -9.81 -17.99
CA SER A 118 -34.86 -10.42 -18.19
C SER A 118 -34.06 -9.73 -19.30
N SER A 119 -34.71 -9.22 -20.35
CA SER A 119 -34.06 -8.45 -21.41
C SER A 119 -33.68 -7.02 -21.03
N LEU A 120 -34.33 -6.43 -20.03
CA LEU A 120 -34.02 -5.11 -19.46
C LEU A 120 -32.97 -5.21 -18.35
N GLU A 121 -33.02 -6.28 -17.54
CA GLU A 121 -32.17 -6.49 -16.36
C GLU A 121 -30.68 -6.72 -16.70
N SER A 122 -30.35 -7.12 -17.93
CA SER A 122 -28.94 -7.19 -18.38
C SER A 122 -28.21 -5.85 -18.30
N ASN A 123 -28.94 -4.73 -18.12
CA ASN A 123 -28.39 -3.38 -18.03
C ASN A 123 -28.53 -2.73 -16.63
N LEU A 124 -29.15 -3.38 -15.64
CA LEU A 124 -29.34 -2.75 -14.31
C LEU A 124 -28.03 -2.58 -13.53
N ASN A 125 -27.06 -3.48 -13.72
CA ASN A 125 -25.70 -3.32 -13.19
C ASN A 125 -24.91 -2.20 -13.89
N GLU A 126 -25.31 -1.77 -15.09
CA GLU A 126 -24.74 -0.59 -15.77
C GLU A 126 -25.43 0.70 -15.30
N MET A 127 -26.73 0.65 -15.01
CA MET A 127 -27.56 1.83 -14.69
C MET A 127 -27.27 2.41 -13.30
N TYR A 128 -26.93 1.56 -12.33
CA TYR A 128 -26.44 1.98 -11.02
C TYR A 128 -25.08 1.31 -10.77
N PRO A 129 -23.95 2.01 -10.96
CA PRO A 129 -22.67 1.48 -10.55
C PRO A 129 -22.70 1.29 -9.03
N MET A 130 -22.88 0.05 -8.57
CA MET A 130 -22.64 -0.33 -7.18
C MET A 130 -21.27 0.23 -6.77
N LEU A 131 -21.30 1.24 -5.88
CA LEU A 131 -20.19 2.01 -5.29
C LEU A 131 -18.79 1.70 -5.83
N SER A 132 -18.51 2.07 -7.09
CA SER A 132 -17.13 2.09 -7.58
C SER A 132 -16.31 3.03 -6.70
N HIS A 133 -15.06 2.67 -6.39
CA HIS A 133 -14.20 3.50 -5.57
C HIS A 133 -14.11 4.91 -6.17
N PRO A 134 -14.16 5.99 -5.36
CA PRO A 134 -14.09 7.38 -5.84
C PRO A 134 -12.77 7.75 -6.54
N LEU A 135 -11.80 6.84 -6.55
CA LEU A 135 -10.56 6.99 -7.33
C LEU A 135 -10.74 6.57 -8.80
N LYS A 136 -11.71 5.71 -9.09
CA LYS A 136 -11.99 5.24 -10.46
C LYS A 136 -12.79 6.26 -11.24
N ARG A 137 -13.79 6.87 -10.61
CA ARG A 137 -14.74 7.80 -11.24
C ARG A 137 -14.69 9.17 -10.59
N SER A 138 -14.99 10.19 -11.38
CA SER A 138 -15.14 11.57 -10.92
C SER A 138 -16.25 11.68 -9.89
N ILE A 139 -16.26 12.79 -9.14
CA ILE A 139 -17.32 13.12 -8.17
C ILE A 139 -18.71 13.11 -8.83
N SER A 140 -18.79 13.49 -10.11
CA SER A 140 -20.01 13.42 -10.91
C SER A 140 -20.38 12.02 -11.40
N GLY A 141 -19.51 11.02 -11.23
CA GLY A 141 -19.69 9.65 -11.70
C GLY A 141 -19.55 9.44 -13.21
N ILE A 142 -19.41 10.52 -13.99
CA ILE A 142 -19.45 10.50 -15.47
C ILE A 142 -18.08 10.19 -16.07
N SER A 143 -17.01 10.75 -15.50
CA SER A 143 -15.67 10.65 -16.08
C SER A 143 -14.81 9.65 -15.32
N LYS A 144 -14.07 8.82 -16.05
CA LYS A 144 -13.05 7.95 -15.47
C LYS A 144 -11.80 8.77 -15.20
N ILE A 145 -11.35 8.83 -13.94
CA ILE A 145 -10.16 9.61 -13.57
C ILE A 145 -8.89 8.91 -14.08
N ASN A 146 -8.83 7.58 -13.92
CA ASN A 146 -7.75 6.77 -14.45
C ASN A 146 -8.33 5.43 -14.96
N PRO A 147 -8.30 5.18 -16.28
CA PRO A 147 -8.86 3.96 -16.86
C PRO A 147 -8.17 2.68 -16.37
N GLU A 148 -6.88 2.75 -16.02
CA GLU A 148 -6.13 1.58 -15.53
C GLU A 148 -6.62 1.10 -14.15
N LEU A 149 -7.25 1.98 -13.36
CA LEU A 149 -7.82 1.61 -12.06
C LEU A 149 -9.08 0.75 -12.22
N ASP A 150 -9.74 0.76 -13.38
CA ASP A 150 -10.91 -0.09 -13.61
C ASP A 150 -10.56 -1.57 -13.58
N ASN A 151 -9.32 -1.91 -13.98
CA ASN A 151 -8.74 -3.26 -13.98
C ASN A 151 -8.41 -3.76 -12.57
N ILE A 152 -8.49 -2.91 -11.56
CA ILE A 152 -8.21 -3.25 -10.18
C ILE A 152 -9.54 -3.45 -9.44
N ASP A 153 -9.63 -4.42 -8.55
CA ASP A 153 -10.81 -4.60 -7.71
C ASP A 153 -11.02 -3.45 -6.72
N ASP A 154 -12.28 -3.04 -6.55
CA ASP A 154 -12.64 -1.97 -5.62
C ASP A 154 -12.28 -2.34 -4.17
N GLU A 155 -12.34 -3.63 -3.80
CA GLU A 155 -11.91 -4.13 -2.49
C GLU A 155 -10.46 -3.74 -2.18
N TYR A 156 -9.53 -3.94 -3.12
CA TYR A 156 -8.14 -3.57 -2.94
C TYR A 156 -7.94 -2.07 -2.83
N LEU A 157 -8.68 -1.29 -3.62
CA LEU A 157 -8.63 0.17 -3.50
C LEU A 157 -9.15 0.65 -2.15
N TRP A 158 -10.20 0.02 -1.59
CA TRP A 158 -10.71 0.32 -0.26
C TRP A 158 -9.75 -0.07 0.86
N GLU A 159 -8.97 -1.15 0.70
CA GLU A 159 -7.89 -1.50 1.63
C GLU A 159 -6.81 -0.41 1.68
N LEU A 160 -6.45 0.13 0.52
CA LEU A 160 -5.44 1.19 0.41
C LEU A 160 -5.97 2.56 0.85
N TYR A 161 -7.20 2.89 0.46
CA TYR A 161 -7.83 4.20 0.63
C TYR A 161 -9.23 4.07 1.23
N PRO A 162 -9.34 3.71 2.52
CA PRO A 162 -10.63 3.57 3.16
C PRO A 162 -11.35 4.93 3.27
N ASN A 163 -12.68 4.93 3.21
CA ASN A 163 -13.54 6.12 3.29
C ASN A 163 -13.22 7.07 4.46
N ASN A 164 -12.72 6.52 5.56
CA ASN A 164 -12.45 7.28 6.78
C ASN A 164 -11.05 7.92 6.80
N LYS A 165 -10.24 7.73 5.76
CA LYS A 165 -8.89 8.31 5.63
C LYS A 165 -8.83 9.22 4.41
N MET A 166 -8.58 10.50 4.68
CA MET A 166 -8.31 11.47 3.62
C MET A 166 -7.00 11.13 2.90
N TYR A 167 -7.05 11.10 1.57
CA TYR A 167 -5.88 10.88 0.72
C TYR A 167 -4.76 11.87 1.06
N GLY A 168 -3.52 11.38 1.19
CA GLY A 168 -2.34 12.21 1.40
C GLY A 168 -2.09 12.67 2.83
N ILE A 169 -2.95 12.34 3.80
CA ILE A 169 -2.69 12.59 5.22
C ILE A 169 -1.89 11.39 5.79
N PRO A 170 -0.65 11.59 6.27
CA PRO A 170 0.10 10.56 6.96
C PRO A 170 -0.69 9.96 8.14
N PRO A 171 -0.52 8.66 8.44
CA PRO A 171 -1.34 7.95 9.43
C PRO A 171 -1.26 8.55 10.85
N TYR A 172 -0.19 9.29 11.16
CA TYR A 172 0.02 9.94 12.45
C TYR A 172 -0.60 11.35 12.56
N GLN A 173 -1.08 11.94 11.46
CA GLN A 173 -1.61 13.31 11.44
C GLN A 173 -3.13 13.39 11.62
N SER A 174 -3.82 12.24 11.76
CA SER A 174 -5.27 12.23 11.96
C SER A 174 -5.72 12.67 13.36
N ASP A 175 -4.86 12.50 14.37
CA ASP A 175 -5.11 12.82 15.78
C ASP A 175 -4.01 13.76 16.33
N VAL A 176 -4.34 14.61 17.31
CA VAL A 176 -3.34 15.47 18.02
C VAL A 176 -2.24 14.65 18.69
N LEU A 177 -2.55 13.42 19.12
CA LEU A 177 -1.61 12.43 19.67
C LEU A 177 -1.30 11.29 18.68
N GLY A 178 -1.66 11.45 17.41
CA GLY A 178 -1.57 10.39 16.39
C GLY A 178 -0.15 9.90 16.16
N PHE A 179 0.84 10.79 16.25
CA PHE A 179 2.26 10.42 16.15
C PHE A 179 2.70 9.45 17.24
N LYS A 180 2.35 9.73 18.51
CA LYS A 180 2.74 8.87 19.63
C LYS A 180 2.07 7.48 19.54
N LYS A 181 0.80 7.43 19.13
CA LYS A 181 0.10 6.14 18.91
C LYS A 181 0.75 5.36 17.77
N TRP A 182 0.99 6.02 16.63
CA TRP A 182 1.62 5.39 15.47
C TRP A 182 3.04 4.90 15.76
N GLU A 183 3.83 5.67 16.52
CA GLU A 183 5.17 5.28 16.95
C GLU A 183 5.12 4.03 17.84
N ASN A 184 4.21 3.99 18.82
CA ASN A 184 4.01 2.81 19.66
C ASN A 184 3.58 1.59 18.85
N ASP A 185 2.61 1.74 17.93
CA ASP A 185 2.16 0.66 17.05
C ASP A 185 3.31 0.12 16.17
N LEU A 186 4.20 1.00 15.73
CA LEU A 186 5.36 0.64 14.92
C LEU A 186 6.42 -0.09 15.76
N ILE A 187 6.66 0.36 17.00
CA ILE A 187 7.51 -0.34 17.97
C ILE A 187 6.94 -1.74 18.27
N ASP A 188 5.64 -1.85 18.52
CA ASP A 188 4.98 -3.12 18.81
C ASP A 188 5.05 -4.09 17.63
N LYS A 189 4.89 -3.59 16.40
CA LYS A 189 5.05 -4.39 15.18
C LYS A 189 6.49 -4.88 15.03
N ASN A 190 7.48 -4.01 15.23
CA ASN A 190 8.89 -4.39 15.16
C ASN A 190 9.22 -5.43 16.23
N HIS A 191 8.75 -5.25 17.47
CA HIS A 191 8.96 -6.21 18.55
C HIS A 191 8.33 -7.58 18.22
N LYS A 192 7.12 -7.61 17.63
CA LYS A 192 6.51 -8.87 17.17
C LYS A 192 7.34 -9.55 16.09
N GLN A 193 7.84 -8.79 15.11
CA GLN A 193 8.71 -9.32 14.07
C GLN A 193 10.03 -9.85 14.63
N GLU A 194 10.66 -9.13 15.56
CA GLU A 194 11.88 -9.58 16.23
C GLU A 194 11.66 -10.90 17.00
N MET A 195 10.52 -11.04 17.69
CA MET A 195 10.16 -12.27 18.38
C MET A 195 9.93 -13.45 17.40
N GLU A 196 9.27 -13.20 16.27
CA GLU A 196 9.12 -14.21 15.21
C GLU A 196 10.47 -14.60 14.60
N ASP A 197 11.35 -13.63 14.33
CA ASP A 197 12.69 -13.86 13.83
C ASP A 197 13.56 -14.65 14.82
N GLU A 198 13.43 -14.37 16.13
CA GLU A 198 14.08 -15.15 17.17
C GLU A 198 13.60 -16.61 17.19
N LEU A 199 12.30 -16.83 17.09
CA LEU A 199 11.72 -18.17 17.01
C LEU A 199 12.24 -18.90 15.77
N ASN A 200 12.23 -18.24 14.61
CA ASN A 200 12.76 -18.79 13.36
C ASN A 200 14.25 -19.14 13.49
N LYS A 201 15.07 -18.28 14.11
CA LYS A 201 16.48 -18.55 14.39
C LYS A 201 16.65 -19.76 15.33
N ARG A 202 15.81 -19.91 16.35
CA ARG A 202 15.82 -21.06 17.25
C ARG A 202 15.45 -22.35 16.52
N GLU A 203 14.37 -22.35 15.73
CA GLU A 203 13.96 -23.49 14.89
C GLU A 203 15.09 -23.90 13.92
N TYR A 204 15.72 -22.93 13.26
CA TYR A 204 16.84 -23.18 12.36
C TYR A 204 18.05 -23.75 13.10
N LYS A 205 18.43 -23.20 14.26
CA LYS A 205 19.53 -23.75 15.10
C LYS A 205 19.26 -25.19 15.53
N GLN A 206 18.03 -25.52 15.92
CA GLN A 206 17.64 -26.89 16.25
C GLN A 206 17.75 -27.82 15.03
N PHE A 207 17.35 -27.36 13.85
CA PHE A 207 17.50 -28.11 12.60
C PHE A 207 18.98 -28.36 12.26
N VAL A 208 19.85 -27.36 12.38
CA VAL A 208 21.30 -27.50 12.17
C VAL A 208 21.93 -28.46 13.18
N ALA A 209 21.51 -28.42 14.46
CA ALA A 209 21.97 -29.38 15.46
C ALA A 209 21.57 -30.82 15.10
N GLN A 210 20.34 -31.03 14.61
CA GLN A 210 19.87 -32.34 14.12
C GLN A 210 20.68 -32.82 12.91
N LEU A 211 21.09 -31.92 12.01
CA LEU A 211 21.95 -32.25 10.86
C LEU A 211 23.39 -32.62 11.27
N LYS A 212 23.96 -31.97 12.29
CA LYS A 212 25.31 -32.28 12.78
C LYS A 212 25.37 -33.65 13.48
N GLY A 213 24.30 -34.04 14.17
CA GLY A 213 24.18 -35.35 14.82
C GLY A 213 23.80 -36.48 13.86
N ASN A 214 23.02 -36.18 12.81
CA ASN A 214 22.56 -37.14 11.82
C ASN A 214 22.84 -36.62 10.40
N SER A 215 23.75 -37.28 9.68
CA SER A 215 23.95 -37.01 8.25
C SER A 215 22.64 -37.24 7.47
N LEU A 216 22.36 -36.36 6.51
CA LEU A 216 21.27 -36.51 5.53
C LEU A 216 21.33 -37.86 4.78
N PHE A 217 22.53 -38.44 4.71
CA PHE A 217 22.82 -39.76 4.16
C PHE A 217 23.32 -40.69 5.26
N GLY A 218 22.65 -41.82 5.49
CA GLY A 218 23.08 -42.82 6.47
C GLY A 218 24.50 -43.33 6.21
N THR A 219 25.26 -43.55 7.29
CA THR A 219 26.71 -43.87 7.27
C THR A 219 27.05 -45.34 6.99
N GLN A 220 26.08 -46.24 6.78
CA GLN A 220 26.37 -47.66 6.54
C GLN A 220 25.69 -48.21 5.28
N HIS A 221 26.53 -48.50 4.28
CA HIS A 221 26.41 -49.36 3.09
C HIS A 221 25.19 -49.31 2.15
N ARG A 222 24.12 -48.59 2.46
CA ARG A 222 23.17 -48.02 1.50
C ARG A 222 22.78 -46.65 2.01
N ARG A 223 23.09 -45.59 1.24
CA ARG A 223 22.75 -44.19 1.57
C ARG A 223 21.23 -44.01 1.59
N LYS A 224 20.56 -44.48 2.64
CA LYS A 224 19.14 -44.24 2.85
C LYS A 224 19.01 -42.80 3.30
N LEU A 225 18.28 -42.02 2.51
CA LEU A 225 18.07 -40.60 2.75
C LEU A 225 17.12 -40.45 3.95
N ASN A 226 17.48 -39.60 4.91
CA ASN A 226 16.61 -39.32 6.05
C ASN A 226 15.43 -38.45 5.58
N ARG A 227 14.29 -39.10 5.26
CA ARG A 227 13.11 -38.46 4.67
C ARG A 227 12.50 -37.39 5.58
N ASP A 228 12.66 -37.52 6.90
CA ASP A 228 12.10 -36.57 7.87
C ASP A 228 12.92 -35.28 7.94
N LEU A 229 14.25 -35.38 7.91
CA LEU A 229 15.14 -34.23 7.77
C LEU A 229 14.91 -33.49 6.43
N LEU A 230 14.71 -34.23 5.34
CA LEU A 230 14.41 -33.64 4.03
C LEU A 230 13.05 -32.93 4.00
N LYS A 231 12.02 -33.51 4.62
CA LYS A 231 10.69 -32.88 4.75
C LYS A 231 10.78 -31.60 5.57
N LYS A 232 11.50 -31.61 6.70
CA LYS A 232 11.74 -30.41 7.53
C LYS A 232 12.50 -29.34 6.75
N PHE A 233 13.55 -29.70 6.02
CA PHE A 233 14.29 -28.77 5.16
C PHE A 233 13.39 -28.12 4.11
N LYS A 234 12.61 -28.91 3.36
CA LYS A 234 11.68 -28.38 2.36
C LYS A 234 10.61 -27.49 2.97
N LYS A 235 10.15 -27.79 4.19
CA LYS A 235 9.19 -26.95 4.92
C LYS A 235 9.82 -25.60 5.30
N LEU A 236 10.99 -25.61 5.92
CA LEU A 236 11.73 -24.39 6.28
C LEU A 236 12.08 -23.54 5.04
N GLN A 237 12.40 -24.19 3.91
CA GLN A 237 12.68 -23.52 2.65
C GLN A 237 11.44 -22.84 2.04
N LYS A 238 10.29 -23.53 2.07
CA LYS A 238 9.01 -22.96 1.62
C LYS A 238 8.54 -21.80 2.50
N GLU A 239 8.78 -21.90 3.81
CA GLU A 239 8.44 -20.86 4.78
C GLU A 239 9.45 -19.70 4.79
N GLY A 240 10.54 -19.76 4.00
CA GLY A 240 11.55 -18.69 3.94
C GLY A 240 12.41 -18.57 5.20
N LYS A 241 12.38 -19.55 6.10
CA LYS A 241 13.06 -19.54 7.41
C LYS A 241 14.53 -19.99 7.36
N ILE A 242 15.05 -20.28 6.16
CA ILE A 242 16.45 -20.64 5.95
C ILE A 242 17.20 -19.35 5.57
N PRO A 243 18.27 -18.97 6.30
CA PRO A 243 19.13 -17.87 5.91
C PRO A 243 19.67 -18.11 4.49
N LYS A 244 19.59 -17.09 3.63
CA LYS A 244 20.16 -17.15 2.26
C LYS A 244 21.69 -17.13 2.29
#